data_AF-A0A653RDV3-F1
#
_entry.id   AF-A0A653RDV3-F1
#
_cell.length_a   1.000
_cell.length_b   1.000
_cell.length_c   1.000
_cell.angle_alpha   90.00
_cell.angle_beta   90.00
_cell.angle_gamma   90.00
#
_symmetry.space_group_name_H-M   'P 1'
#
loop_
_entity.id
_entity.type
_entity.pdbx_description
1 polymer ?
#
loop_
_entity_poly.entity_id
_entity_poly.type
_entity_poly.pdbx_seq_one_letter_code
_entity_poly.pdbx_strand_id
1 'polypeptide(L)'
;MSEYPRAKSRIAEERGREMARAFARLMAALAFARGVLRVSYSSRQQAEAYRERLVTMMEPLLELAARDQNLLTTVGEAYGAALQALDARILSLKPIARVTTGESQPACLVAWQLYGDTERAAELVRLNGARCPEFLPETLLAQMPDDAPAGAGR
;
A
#
# COMPACT_ATOMS: atom_id res chain seq x y z
N MET A 1 3.56 43.99 -41.66
CA MET A 1 3.95 43.41 -40.36
C MET A 1 2.69 43.04 -39.60
N SER A 2 2.31 41.75 -39.65
CA SER A 2 1.08 41.21 -39.03
C SER A 2 1.46 40.52 -37.73
N GLU A 3 1.46 41.24 -36.61
CA GLU A 3 1.66 40.64 -35.29
C GLU A 3 0.41 39.87 -34.82
N TYR A 4 0.51 38.54 -34.95
CA TYR A 4 0.05 37.49 -34.03
C TYR A 4 -1.42 37.37 -33.58
N PRO A 5 -2.23 36.61 -34.34
CA PRO A 5 -3.30 35.76 -33.81
C PRO A 5 -2.82 34.34 -33.40
N ARG A 6 -1.71 33.85 -33.98
CA ARG A 6 -1.20 32.47 -33.73
C ARG A 6 -0.62 32.26 -32.33
N ALA A 7 -0.04 33.29 -31.70
CA ALA A 7 0.56 33.18 -30.37
C ALA A 7 -0.49 32.97 -29.27
N LYS A 8 -1.64 33.66 -29.35
CA LYS A 8 -2.76 33.48 -28.41
C LYS A 8 -3.39 32.09 -28.51
N SER A 9 -3.45 31.52 -29.72
CA SER A 9 -3.92 30.14 -29.95
C SER A 9 -3.04 29.10 -29.27
N ARG A 10 -1.70 29.26 -29.33
CA ARG A 10 -0.74 28.32 -28.73
C ARG A 10 -0.80 28.32 -27.21
N ILE A 11 -0.90 29.51 -26.60
CA ILE A 11 -1.02 29.69 -25.15
C ILE A 11 -2.33 29.05 -24.64
N ALA A 12 -3.44 29.21 -25.37
CA ALA A 12 -4.71 28.59 -25.02
C ALA A 12 -4.65 27.05 -25.11
N GLU A 13 -4.00 26.52 -26.14
CA GLU A 13 -3.83 25.08 -26.34
C GLU A 13 -2.89 24.44 -25.30
N GLU A 14 -1.81 25.13 -24.92
CA GLU A 14 -0.91 24.71 -23.83
C GLU A 14 -1.66 24.65 -22.49
N ARG A 15 -2.42 25.70 -22.17
CA ARG A 15 -3.23 25.76 -20.95
C ARG A 15 -4.32 24.67 -20.91
N GLY A 16 -4.96 24.39 -22.04
CA GLY A 16 -5.92 23.30 -22.18
C GLY A 16 -5.28 21.92 -21.94
N ARG A 17 -4.10 21.68 -22.50
CA ARG A 17 -3.34 20.43 -22.27
C ARG A 17 -2.91 20.27 -20.82
N GLU A 18 -2.50 21.34 -20.16
CA GLU A 18 -2.16 21.33 -18.74
C GLU A 18 -3.37 20.99 -17.87
N MET A 19 -4.51 21.63 -18.09
CA MET A 19 -5.76 21.34 -17.37
C MET A 19 -6.22 19.90 -17.59
N ALA A 20 -6.17 19.39 -18.82
CA ALA A 20 -6.53 17.99 -19.11
C ALA A 20 -5.61 17.00 -18.39
N ARG A 21 -4.30 17.26 -18.34
CA ARG A 21 -3.33 16.42 -17.60
C ARG A 21 -3.58 16.45 -16.09
N ALA A 22 -3.85 17.63 -15.54
CA ALA A 22 -4.22 17.82 -14.14
C ALA A 22 -5.47 17.00 -13.77
N PHE A 23 -6.54 17.14 -14.58
CA PHE A 23 -7.78 16.41 -14.39
C PHE A 23 -7.59 14.89 -14.48
N ALA A 24 -6.85 14.41 -15.49
CA ALA A 24 -6.58 12.99 -15.64
C ALA A 24 -5.82 12.40 -14.43
N ARG A 25 -4.84 13.13 -13.89
CA ARG A 25 -4.10 12.72 -12.68
C ARG A 25 -5.00 12.67 -11.46
N LEU A 26 -5.88 13.66 -11.29
CA LEU A 26 -6.83 13.70 -10.18
C LEU A 26 -7.81 12.51 -10.23
N MET A 27 -8.36 12.21 -11.41
CA MET A 27 -9.23 11.06 -11.60
C MET A 27 -8.50 9.73 -11.36
N ALA A 28 -7.25 9.60 -11.84
CA ALA A 28 -6.43 8.41 -11.60
C ALA A 28 -6.15 8.21 -10.10
N ALA A 29 -5.83 9.27 -9.36
CA ALA A 29 -5.55 9.18 -7.93
C ALA A 29 -6.80 8.85 -7.11
N LEU A 30 -7.96 9.42 -7.44
CA LEU A 30 -9.25 9.04 -6.83
C LEU A 30 -9.62 7.58 -7.14
N ALA A 31 -9.39 7.12 -8.38
CA ALA A 31 -9.59 5.72 -8.75
C ALA A 31 -8.65 4.79 -7.97
N PHE A 32 -7.39 5.18 -7.78
CA PHE A 32 -6.44 4.45 -6.95
C PHE A 32 -6.87 4.40 -5.48
N ALA A 33 -7.24 5.54 -4.89
CA ALA A 33 -7.74 5.63 -3.52
C ALA A 33 -8.94 4.70 -3.30
N ARG A 34 -9.87 4.65 -4.26
CA ARG A 34 -10.99 3.70 -4.23
C ARG A 34 -10.56 2.25 -4.43
N GLY A 35 -9.55 2.00 -5.25
CA GLY A 35 -8.99 0.66 -5.49
C GLY A 35 -8.35 0.08 -4.25
N VAL A 36 -7.56 0.88 -3.52
CA VAL A 36 -6.91 0.54 -2.25
C VAL A 36 -7.90 -0.05 -1.24
N LEU A 37 -9.12 0.49 -1.16
CA LEU A 37 -10.18 -0.01 -0.26
C LEU A 37 -10.64 -1.44 -0.54
N ARG A 38 -10.35 -1.98 -1.72
CA ARG A 38 -10.78 -3.32 -2.16
C ARG A 38 -9.65 -4.34 -2.17
N VAL A 39 -8.41 -3.90 -1.94
CA VAL A 39 -7.23 -4.76 -1.97
C VAL A 39 -7.14 -5.52 -0.64
N SER A 40 -6.89 -6.82 -0.73
CA SER A 40 -6.50 -7.62 0.44
C SER A 40 -4.98 -7.57 0.58
N TYR A 41 -4.50 -7.15 1.74
CA TYR A 41 -3.08 -7.06 2.04
C TYR A 41 -2.61 -8.32 2.77
N SER A 42 -1.48 -8.87 2.33
CA SER A 42 -0.87 -10.05 2.96
C SER A 42 0.02 -9.71 4.15
N SER A 43 0.48 -8.46 4.24
CA SER A 43 1.35 -7.99 5.33
C SER A 43 1.16 -6.51 5.63
N ARG A 44 1.54 -6.10 6.85
CA ARG A 44 1.60 -4.69 7.24
C ARG A 44 2.50 -3.88 6.30
N GLN A 45 3.70 -4.40 5.98
CA GLN A 45 4.64 -3.73 5.07
C GLN A 45 4.03 -3.49 3.69
N GLN A 46 3.27 -4.46 3.17
CA GLN A 46 2.56 -4.27 1.90
C GLN A 46 1.54 -3.14 2.02
N ALA A 47 0.71 -3.13 3.06
CA ALA A 47 -0.28 -2.08 3.27
C ALA A 47 0.37 -0.69 3.46
N GLU A 48 1.49 -0.61 4.19
CA GLU A 48 2.28 0.61 4.34
C GLU A 48 2.85 1.12 3.02
N ALA A 49 3.34 0.24 2.15
CA ALA A 49 3.80 0.63 0.82
C ALA A 49 2.67 1.19 -0.06
N TYR A 50 1.44 0.68 0.07
CA TYR A 50 0.27 1.27 -0.61
C TYR A 50 -0.13 2.62 0.00
N ARG A 51 -0.02 2.76 1.32
CA ARG A 51 -0.24 4.03 2.01
C ARG A 51 0.73 5.11 1.54
N GLU A 52 2.02 4.79 1.48
CA GLU A 52 3.04 5.71 0.99
C GLU A 52 2.75 6.14 -0.45
N ARG A 53 2.44 5.19 -1.35
CA ARG A 53 2.04 5.49 -2.73
C ARG A 53 0.81 6.40 -2.81
N LEU A 54 -0.20 6.17 -1.97
CA LEU A 54 -1.40 7.01 -1.92
C LEU A 54 -1.01 8.45 -1.54
N VAL A 55 -0.22 8.63 -0.48
CA VAL A 55 0.26 9.94 -0.02
C VAL A 55 1.01 10.65 -1.15
N THR A 56 2.01 9.99 -1.75
CA THR A 56 2.84 10.54 -2.84
C THR A 56 2.01 10.96 -4.05
N MET A 57 0.94 10.24 -4.38
CA MET A 57 0.07 10.61 -5.49
C MET A 57 -0.88 11.76 -5.15
N MET A 58 -1.39 11.81 -3.91
CA MET A 58 -2.43 12.77 -3.51
C MET A 58 -1.86 14.14 -3.12
N GLU A 59 -0.66 14.21 -2.54
CA GLU A 59 -0.03 15.46 -2.08
C GLU A 59 0.04 16.57 -3.18
N PRO A 60 0.60 16.33 -4.38
CA PRO A 60 0.62 17.36 -5.43
C PRO A 60 -0.78 17.71 -5.97
N LEU A 61 -1.77 16.84 -5.76
CA LEU A 61 -3.15 17.06 -6.21
C LEU A 61 -3.93 17.91 -5.23
N LEU A 62 -3.63 17.84 -3.93
CA LEU A 62 -4.20 18.73 -2.92
C LEU A 62 -3.78 20.18 -3.17
N GLU A 63 -2.51 20.42 -3.52
CA GLU A 63 -2.03 21.75 -3.92
C GLU A 63 -2.75 22.28 -5.16
N LEU A 64 -3.00 21.42 -6.14
CA LEU A 64 -3.73 21.77 -7.34
C LEU A 64 -5.21 22.06 -7.02
N ALA A 65 -5.83 21.24 -6.18
CA ALA A 65 -7.23 21.36 -5.77
C ALA A 65 -7.47 22.61 -4.91
N ALA A 66 -6.46 23.11 -4.20
CA ALA A 66 -6.56 24.31 -3.36
C ALA A 66 -6.98 25.59 -4.09
N ARG A 67 -6.99 25.57 -5.43
CA ARG A 67 -7.51 26.67 -6.27
C ARG A 67 -9.04 26.75 -6.30
N ASP A 68 -9.73 25.69 -5.92
CA ASP A 68 -11.19 25.58 -5.87
C ASP A 68 -11.59 24.93 -4.55
N GLN A 69 -12.32 25.66 -3.71
CA GLN A 69 -12.71 25.20 -2.38
C GLN A 69 -13.51 23.90 -2.41
N ASN A 70 -14.45 23.75 -3.36
CA ASN A 70 -15.29 22.56 -3.44
C ASN A 70 -14.49 21.35 -3.89
N LEU A 71 -13.57 21.56 -4.84
CA LEU A 71 -12.66 20.50 -5.29
C LEU A 71 -11.72 20.08 -4.16
N LEU A 72 -11.15 21.04 -3.43
CA LEU A 72 -10.28 20.77 -2.28
C LEU A 72 -11.01 19.95 -1.21
N THR A 73 -12.23 20.35 -0.84
CA THR A 73 -13.04 19.61 0.14
C THR A 73 -13.30 18.19 -0.33
N THR A 74 -13.78 18.02 -1.58
CA THR A 74 -14.13 16.69 -2.11
C THR A 74 -12.91 15.75 -2.18
N VAL A 75 -11.77 16.26 -2.65
CA VAL A 75 -10.52 15.48 -2.75
C VAL A 75 -9.97 15.18 -1.36
N GLY A 76 -10.03 16.14 -0.45
CA GLY A 76 -9.59 15.99 0.94
C GLY A 76 -10.39 14.94 1.70
N GLU A 77 -11.71 14.92 1.55
CA GLU A 77 -12.59 13.91 2.15
C GLU A 77 -12.30 12.51 1.60
N ALA A 78 -12.17 12.38 0.27
CA ALA A 78 -11.85 11.10 -0.36
C ALA A 78 -10.48 10.57 0.08
N TYR A 79 -9.48 11.46 0.16
CA TYR A 79 -8.14 11.12 0.64
C TYR A 79 -8.15 10.69 2.11
N GLY A 80 -8.78 11.49 2.97
CA GLY A 80 -8.87 11.22 4.41
C GLY A 80 -9.57 9.89 4.70
N ALA A 81 -10.69 9.61 4.02
CA ALA A 81 -11.40 8.35 4.16
C ALA A 81 -10.56 7.15 3.70
N ALA A 82 -9.84 7.27 2.58
CA ALA A 82 -8.96 6.21 2.09
C ALA A 82 -7.79 5.96 3.04
N LEU A 83 -7.19 7.01 3.59
CA LEU A 83 -6.08 6.92 4.54
C LEU A 83 -6.53 6.29 5.87
N GLN A 84 -7.66 6.72 6.41
CA GLN A 84 -8.22 6.16 7.64
C GLN A 84 -8.56 4.67 7.49
N ALA A 85 -9.12 4.27 6.35
CA ALA A 85 -9.41 2.86 6.09
C ALA A 85 -8.12 2.02 5.95
N LEU A 86 -7.09 2.56 5.31
CA LEU A 86 -5.76 1.94 5.24
C LEU A 86 -5.13 1.78 6.61
N ASP A 87 -5.15 2.82 7.43
CA ASP A 87 -4.57 2.80 8.78
C ASP A 87 -5.29 1.77 9.66
N ALA A 88 -6.63 1.72 9.61
CA ALA A 88 -7.40 0.67 10.29
C ALA A 88 -7.00 -0.74 9.81
N ARG A 89 -6.77 -0.90 8.50
CA ARG A 89 -6.34 -2.18 7.94
C ARG A 89 -4.93 -2.57 8.37
N ILE A 90 -3.99 -1.62 8.36
CA ILE A 90 -2.60 -1.77 8.84
C ILE A 90 -2.58 -2.21 10.31
N LEU A 91 -3.41 -1.59 11.14
CA LEU A 91 -3.54 -1.92 12.55
C LEU A 91 -4.16 -3.31 12.77
N SER A 92 -5.07 -3.73 11.89
CA SER A 92 -5.68 -5.08 11.95
C SER A 92 -4.78 -6.21 11.46
N LEU A 93 -3.71 -5.92 10.72
CA LEU A 93 -2.81 -6.94 10.19
C LEU A 93 -1.84 -7.41 11.27
N LYS A 94 -1.76 -8.74 11.45
CA LYS A 94 -0.81 -9.36 12.38
C LYS A 94 0.62 -8.96 12.02
N PRO A 95 1.44 -8.54 12.99
CA PRO A 95 2.82 -8.17 12.73
C PRO A 95 3.61 -9.41 12.26
N ILE A 96 4.59 -9.18 11.38
CA ILE A 96 5.54 -10.21 10.96
C ILE A 96 6.77 -10.09 11.84
N ALA A 97 7.18 -11.19 12.46
CA ALA A 97 8.39 -11.30 13.25
C ALA A 97 9.42 -12.16 12.53
N ARG A 98 10.69 -11.93 12.87
CA ARG A 98 11.80 -12.81 12.49
C ARG A 98 11.91 -13.90 13.54
N VAL A 99 11.84 -15.15 13.10
CA VAL A 99 11.97 -16.35 13.94
C VAL A 99 13.24 -17.08 13.52
N THR A 100 14.01 -17.54 14.50
CA THR A 100 15.21 -18.34 14.27
C THR A 100 15.01 -19.74 14.84
N THR A 101 15.06 -20.75 13.99
CA THR A 101 14.88 -22.17 14.35
C THR A 101 16.21 -22.87 14.66
N GLY A 102 17.34 -22.26 14.31
CA GLY A 102 18.69 -22.79 14.55
C GLY A 102 19.17 -23.81 13.51
N GLU A 103 18.24 -24.45 12.79
CA GLU A 103 18.51 -25.34 11.67
C GLU A 103 17.39 -25.25 10.62
N SER A 104 17.65 -25.77 9.42
CA SER A 104 16.62 -25.85 8.37
C SER A 104 15.58 -26.89 8.74
N GLN A 105 14.30 -26.48 8.76
CA GLN A 105 13.19 -27.34 9.15
C GLN A 105 12.05 -27.32 8.12
N PRO A 106 11.22 -28.37 8.06
CA PRO A 106 10.03 -28.39 7.22
C PRO A 106 8.98 -27.35 7.67
N ALA A 107 8.32 -26.72 6.70
CA ALA A 107 7.32 -25.69 6.94
C ALA A 107 6.13 -26.16 7.79
N CYS A 108 5.71 -27.43 7.67
CA CYS A 108 4.61 -27.94 8.50
C CYS A 108 5.00 -28.07 9.97
N LEU A 109 6.26 -28.44 10.26
CA LEU A 109 6.78 -28.53 11.62
C LEU A 109 6.84 -27.15 12.27
N VAL A 110 7.40 -26.17 11.54
CA VAL A 110 7.49 -24.78 12.01
C VAL A 110 6.09 -24.18 12.22
N ALA A 111 5.15 -24.44 11.31
CA ALA A 111 3.77 -23.96 11.43
C ALA A 111 3.07 -24.55 12.67
N TRP A 112 3.27 -25.84 12.93
CA TRP A 112 2.76 -26.47 14.16
C TRP A 112 3.39 -25.87 15.42
N GLN A 113 4.70 -25.66 15.45
CA GLN A 113 5.40 -25.10 16.60
C GLN A 113 4.99 -23.65 16.92
N LEU A 114 4.76 -22.84 15.88
CA LEU A 114 4.40 -21.42 16.06
C LEU A 114 2.90 -21.21 16.28
N TYR A 115 2.06 -22.01 15.63
CA TYR A 115 0.61 -21.73 15.54
C TYR A 115 -0.27 -22.86 16.05
N GLY A 116 0.27 -24.05 16.30
CA GLY A 116 -0.53 -25.25 16.54
C GLY A 116 -1.37 -25.67 15.33
N ASP A 117 -1.05 -25.18 14.14
CA ASP A 117 -1.81 -25.40 12.90
C ASP A 117 -0.86 -25.62 11.72
N THR A 118 -0.91 -26.82 11.13
CA THR A 118 -0.07 -27.20 9.99
C THR A 118 -0.55 -26.61 8.67
N GLU A 119 -1.81 -26.17 8.55
CA GLU A 119 -2.34 -25.57 7.31
C GLU A 119 -1.64 -24.24 6.99
N ARG A 120 -1.07 -23.58 8.01
CA ARG A 120 -0.28 -22.35 7.85
C ARG A 120 1.11 -22.56 7.24
N ALA A 121 1.51 -23.80 6.95
CA ALA A 121 2.78 -24.09 6.28
C ALA A 121 2.91 -23.37 4.91
N ALA A 122 1.83 -23.35 4.12
CA ALA A 122 1.82 -22.67 2.82
C ALA A 122 2.05 -21.16 2.95
N GLU A 123 1.62 -20.56 4.06
CA GLU A 123 1.88 -19.16 4.38
C GLU A 123 3.37 -18.92 4.63
N LEU A 124 4.01 -19.74 5.46
CA LEU A 124 5.44 -19.62 5.77
C LEU A 124 6.31 -19.76 4.50
N VAL A 125 5.98 -20.72 3.63
CA VAL A 125 6.69 -20.92 2.35
C VAL A 125 6.60 -19.67 1.47
N ARG A 126 5.38 -19.13 1.32
CA ARG A 126 5.12 -17.92 0.53
C ARG A 126 5.80 -16.69 1.10
N LEU A 127 5.78 -16.51 2.43
CA LEU A 127 6.35 -15.33 3.09
C LEU A 127 7.87 -15.28 2.98
N ASN A 128 8.51 -16.45 2.95
CA ASN A 128 9.96 -16.58 2.88
C ASN A 128 10.48 -16.82 1.45
N GLY A 129 9.59 -16.95 0.46
CA GLY A 129 9.96 -17.27 -0.92
C GLY A 129 10.68 -18.62 -1.05
N ALA A 130 10.38 -19.57 -0.15
CA ALA A 130 11.03 -20.87 -0.15
C ALA A 130 10.55 -21.71 -1.33
N ARG A 131 11.47 -22.34 -2.07
CA ARG A 131 11.12 -23.18 -3.22
C ARG A 131 10.67 -24.58 -2.80
N CYS A 132 11.26 -25.10 -1.72
CA CYS A 132 10.93 -26.41 -1.17
C CYS A 132 10.34 -26.23 0.22
N PRO A 133 9.08 -26.64 0.46
CA PRO A 133 8.46 -26.57 1.79
C PRO A 133 9.20 -27.36 2.87
N GLU A 134 9.98 -28.38 2.51
CA GLU A 134 10.73 -29.21 3.46
C GLU A 134 12.01 -28.55 3.99
N PHE A 135 12.47 -27.47 3.34
CA PHE A 135 13.71 -26.78 3.69
C PHE A 135 13.47 -25.28 3.83
N LEU A 136 12.89 -24.86 4.95
CA LEU A 136 12.87 -23.44 5.30
C LEU A 136 14.26 -22.98 5.79
N PRO A 137 14.64 -21.72 5.54
CA PRO A 137 15.87 -21.16 6.09
C PRO A 137 15.83 -21.12 7.62
N GLU A 138 17.00 -21.18 8.25
CA GLU A 138 17.15 -21.13 9.71
C GLU A 138 16.58 -19.86 10.34
N THR A 139 16.61 -18.76 9.57
CA THR A 139 16.00 -17.48 9.93
C THR A 139 14.88 -17.19 8.95
N LEU A 140 13.65 -17.11 9.45
CA LEU A 140 12.45 -16.97 8.64
C LEU A 140 11.54 -15.86 9.17
N LEU A 141 10.72 -15.32 8.27
CA LEU A 141 9.63 -14.43 8.58
C LEU A 141 8.39 -15.28 8.90
N ALA A 142 7.69 -14.92 9.96
CA ALA A 142 6.45 -15.56 10.39
C ALA A 142 5.49 -14.49 10.92
N GLN A 143 4.19 -14.64 10.68
CA GLN A 143 3.21 -13.81 11.39
C GLN A 143 3.26 -14.14 12.88
N MET A 144 3.17 -13.13 13.73
CA MET A 144 3.15 -13.33 15.18
C MET A 144 1.88 -14.14 15.58
N PRO A 145 2.00 -15.16 16.45
CA PRO A 145 0.84 -15.88 16.98
C PRO A 145 -0.10 -14.91 17.72
N ASP A 146 -1.41 -15.21 17.73
CA ASP A 146 -2.40 -14.38 18.44
C ASP A 146 -2.15 -14.32 19.95
N ASP A 147 -1.52 -15.36 20.49
CA ASP A 147 -1.27 -15.54 21.92
C ASP A 147 0.13 -15.04 22.34
N ALA A 148 0.87 -14.42 21.42
CA ALA A 148 2.24 -14.02 21.71
C ALA A 148 2.25 -12.85 22.71
N PRO A 149 3.02 -12.95 23.82
CA PRO A 149 3.07 -11.90 24.83
C PRO A 149 3.54 -10.59 24.19
N ALA A 150 2.87 -9.49 24.55
CA ALA A 150 3.19 -8.14 24.11
C ALA A 150 4.63 -7.75 24.52
N GLY A 151 5.61 -8.13 23.71
CA GLY A 151 7.03 -7.95 24.03
C GLY A 151 8.01 -8.89 23.34
N ALA A 152 7.55 -9.94 22.63
CA ALA A 152 8.44 -10.93 22.02
C ALA A 152 9.17 -10.48 20.73
N GLY A 153 9.02 -9.22 20.31
CA GLY A 153 9.75 -8.64 19.18
C GLY A 153 10.68 -7.53 19.64
N ARG A 154 11.92 -7.88 20.00
CA ARG A 154 13.06 -6.95 19.97
C ARG A 154 14.17 -7.55 19.15
#